data_AF-A0AAN9WY35-F1
#
_entry.id   AF-A0AAN9WY35-F1
#
_cell.length_a   1.000
_cell.length_b   1.000
_cell.length_c   1.000
_cell.angle_alpha   90.00
_cell.angle_beta   90.00
_cell.angle_gamma   90.00
#
_symmetry.space_group_name_H-M   'P 1'
#
loop_
_entity.id
_entity.type
_entity.pdbx_description
1 polymer ?
#
loop_
_entity_poly.entity_id
_entity_poly.type
_entity_poly.pdbx_seq_one_letter_code
_entity_poly.pdbx_strand_id
1 'polypeptide(L)'
;MAERVVRELLRVVMMLMLLMLAPKAKAMSTRRGQKRGKDESSGSGEGDAMGFCLSWRLAVEANNVVAWPRVPPQCSRYVETYMMNGQYERDLDLIVEEILGYVNQTLLPPDTMDAWILDVDDTCISNIYYYKSKNYGCDPYDPSAFRKWAMIGGCPAIPSVLRLFSILVDRGFKVFLLTGRDEATLGEVTKNNLHNQGFIGYERLVLRSAAYKGKSAMKYKSDVRKQLEEEGYRIWGNVGDQWSDIKGDYLGNRTFKLPNPIYLIRHPKSPAGKDLLFSNYDCSLHSDNSEAHYLIEMGFAGVLRNIVRPLSLASSRTLTSRISTNASLALFCPVFPSPCKPPQWTLPLWNHFHSLTDTRFPKRRPSDKSRRKRASLRPSGPYAWVQYTPGQPILPNKPNEGSVKRRNEKKRMRQRRAFILAERKKRKAQLQEANRKKNIQRVERKMAAVAREREWAERLVELQRLEAEKTT
;
A
#
# COMPACT_ATOMS: atom_id res chain seq x y z
N MET A 1 -69.10 -6.48 -25.65
CA MET A 1 -68.26 -7.38 -26.47
C MET A 1 -67.23 -6.60 -27.30
N ALA A 2 -67.65 -5.62 -28.11
CA ALA A 2 -66.78 -4.83 -29.00
C ALA A 2 -65.46 -4.33 -28.39
N GLU A 3 -65.47 -3.73 -27.19
CA GLU A 3 -64.25 -3.26 -26.52
C GLU A 3 -63.14 -4.32 -26.39
N ARG A 4 -63.50 -5.60 -26.17
CA ARG A 4 -62.51 -6.67 -26.01
C ARG A 4 -61.79 -6.94 -27.33
N VAL A 5 -62.52 -6.87 -28.44
CA VAL A 5 -61.98 -7.01 -29.80
C VAL A 5 -61.07 -5.82 -30.14
N VAL A 6 -61.49 -4.59 -29.83
CA VAL A 6 -60.66 -3.38 -30.02
C VAL A 6 -59.36 -3.48 -29.21
N ARG A 7 -59.42 -3.96 -27.97
CA ARG A 7 -58.25 -4.07 -27.07
C ARG A 7 -57.23 -5.12 -27.54
N GLU A 8 -57.69 -6.25 -28.10
CA GLU A 8 -56.78 -7.24 -28.72
C GLU A 8 -56.26 -6.78 -30.09
N LEU A 9 -57.07 -6.11 -30.91
CA LEU A 9 -56.59 -5.48 -32.16
C LEU A 9 -55.47 -4.47 -31.86
N LEU A 10 -55.62 -3.64 -30.82
CA LEU A 10 -54.58 -2.69 -30.40
C LEU A 10 -53.28 -3.40 -29.99
N ARG A 11 -53.39 -4.53 -29.27
CA ARG A 11 -52.23 -5.37 -28.87
C ARG A 11 -51.50 -5.96 -30.08
N VAL A 12 -52.24 -6.53 -31.03
CA VAL A 12 -51.68 -7.10 -32.26
C VAL A 12 -51.00 -6.02 -33.11
N VAL A 13 -51.63 -4.87 -33.29
CA VAL A 13 -51.02 -3.72 -34.01
C VAL A 13 -49.76 -3.21 -33.30
N MET A 14 -49.77 -3.11 -31.97
CA MET A 14 -48.59 -2.64 -31.22
C MET A 14 -47.42 -3.65 -31.28
N MET A 15 -47.70 -4.96 -31.23
CA MET A 15 -46.67 -5.99 -31.45
C MET A 15 -46.11 -5.97 -32.88
N LEU A 16 -46.96 -5.77 -33.89
CA LEU A 16 -46.51 -5.61 -35.28
C LEU A 16 -45.62 -4.38 -35.46
N MET A 17 -45.95 -3.24 -34.84
CA MET A 17 -45.09 -2.04 -34.89
C MET A 17 -43.75 -2.26 -34.16
N LEU A 18 -43.73 -2.97 -33.04
CA LEU A 18 -42.49 -3.35 -32.35
C LEU A 18 -41.60 -4.27 -33.21
N LEU A 19 -42.18 -5.24 -33.92
CA LEU A 19 -41.45 -6.12 -34.85
C LEU A 19 -40.89 -5.36 -36.06
N MET A 20 -41.59 -4.35 -36.56
CA MET A 20 -41.16 -3.52 -37.69
C MET A 20 -40.07 -2.49 -37.33
N LEU A 21 -39.85 -2.23 -36.04
CA LEU A 21 -38.81 -1.31 -35.54
C LEU A 21 -37.47 -2.02 -35.20
N ALA A 22 -37.39 -3.35 -35.34
CA ALA A 22 -36.15 -4.09 -35.11
C ALA A 22 -35.09 -3.79 -36.21
N PRO A 23 -33.92 -3.23 -35.88
CA PRO A 23 -32.90 -2.92 -36.88
C PRO A 23 -32.28 -4.21 -37.45
N LYS A 24 -32.39 -4.39 -38.77
CA LYS A 24 -31.83 -5.56 -39.48
C LYS A 24 -30.30 -5.55 -39.43
N ALA A 25 -29.72 -6.25 -38.46
CA ALA A 25 -28.29 -6.43 -38.30
C ALA A 25 -27.67 -7.21 -39.49
N LYS A 26 -27.25 -6.51 -40.54
CA LYS A 26 -26.47 -7.09 -41.64
C LYS A 26 -25.06 -7.41 -41.16
N ALA A 27 -24.78 -8.69 -40.94
CA ALA A 27 -23.43 -9.20 -40.75
C ALA A 27 -22.62 -9.06 -42.07
N MET A 28 -21.91 -7.94 -42.23
CA MET A 28 -21.00 -7.72 -43.36
C MET A 28 -19.57 -8.08 -42.98
N SER A 29 -19.14 -9.28 -43.37
CA SER A 29 -17.73 -9.69 -43.30
C SER A 29 -16.92 -8.98 -44.40
N THR A 30 -16.38 -7.80 -44.10
CA THR A 30 -15.47 -7.08 -45.01
C THR A 30 -14.01 -7.32 -44.63
N ARG A 31 -13.41 -8.39 -45.16
CA ARG A 31 -11.94 -8.47 -45.29
C ARG A 31 -11.47 -7.30 -46.16
N ARG A 32 -10.93 -6.24 -45.55
CA ARG A 32 -10.28 -5.14 -46.27
C ARG A 32 -8.81 -5.11 -45.88
N GLY A 33 -7.95 -5.59 -46.80
CA GLY A 33 -6.50 -5.63 -46.57
C GLY A 33 -5.93 -4.22 -46.44
N GLN A 34 -5.46 -3.86 -45.24
CA GLN A 34 -4.83 -2.56 -45.01
C GLN A 34 -3.36 -2.62 -45.38
N LYS A 35 -2.94 -1.80 -46.36
CA LYS A 35 -1.53 -1.66 -46.74
C LYS A 35 -0.71 -1.23 -45.52
N ARG A 36 0.52 -1.75 -45.38
CA ARG A 36 1.52 -1.22 -44.44
C ARG A 36 1.95 0.19 -44.87
N GLY A 37 1.24 1.21 -44.41
CA GLY A 37 1.80 2.56 -44.26
C GLY A 37 2.84 2.53 -43.13
N LYS A 38 3.98 3.20 -43.32
CA LYS A 38 5.12 3.18 -42.39
C LYS A 38 5.17 4.50 -41.60
N ASP A 39 4.18 4.71 -40.74
CA ASP A 39 4.16 5.85 -39.83
C ASP A 39 4.95 5.50 -38.56
N GLU A 40 6.16 6.05 -38.44
CA GLU A 40 7.06 5.82 -37.30
C GLU A 40 6.95 6.92 -36.23
N SER A 41 7.16 6.51 -34.97
CA SER A 41 7.44 7.34 -33.78
C SER A 41 6.38 8.34 -33.29
N SER A 42 5.45 7.85 -32.45
CA SER A 42 4.98 8.61 -31.26
C SER A 42 4.34 7.72 -30.19
N GLY A 43 3.54 6.72 -30.57
CA GLY A 43 2.63 6.01 -29.65
C GLY A 43 3.22 4.98 -28.68
N SER A 44 4.52 4.67 -28.71
CA SER A 44 5.09 3.56 -27.90
C SER A 44 5.05 3.80 -26.39
N GLY A 45 5.25 5.04 -25.93
CA GLY A 45 5.28 5.38 -24.51
C GLY A 45 3.90 5.43 -23.84
N GLU A 46 2.84 5.83 -24.55
CA GLU A 46 1.50 5.94 -23.96
C GLU A 46 0.81 4.58 -23.83
N GLY A 47 1.06 3.65 -24.77
CA GLY A 47 0.59 2.27 -24.68
C GLY A 47 1.21 1.51 -23.49
N ASP A 48 2.53 1.62 -23.30
CA ASP A 48 3.25 1.01 -22.18
C ASP A 48 2.78 1.58 -20.83
N ALA A 49 2.61 2.91 -20.73
CA ALA A 49 2.09 3.56 -19.53
C ALA A 49 0.68 3.06 -19.17
N MET A 50 -0.23 2.90 -20.15
CA MET A 50 -1.57 2.35 -19.90
C MET A 50 -1.52 0.88 -19.47
N GLY A 51 -0.64 0.06 -20.07
CA GLY A 51 -0.40 -1.33 -19.65
C GLY A 51 0.12 -1.46 -18.21
N PHE A 52 1.06 -0.58 -17.82
CA PHE A 52 1.51 -0.46 -16.43
C PHE A 52 0.37 -0.09 -15.49
N CYS A 53 -0.47 0.88 -15.85
CA CYS A 53 -1.54 1.37 -14.97
C CYS A 53 -2.69 0.38 -14.79
N LEU A 54 -3.04 -0.39 -15.84
CA LEU A 54 -3.93 -1.56 -15.75
C LEU A 54 -3.38 -2.58 -14.74
N SER A 55 -2.11 -2.95 -14.90
CA SER A 55 -1.43 -3.93 -14.03
C SER A 55 -1.30 -3.42 -12.59
N TRP A 56 -1.04 -2.13 -12.41
CA TRP A 56 -0.96 -1.47 -11.11
C TRP A 56 -2.32 -1.48 -10.40
N ARG A 57 -3.43 -1.17 -11.09
CA ARG A 57 -4.79 -1.28 -10.51
C ARG A 57 -5.04 -2.69 -10.02
N LEU A 58 -4.87 -3.70 -10.89
CA LEU A 58 -5.06 -5.10 -10.52
C LEU A 58 -4.21 -5.48 -9.29
N ALA A 59 -2.97 -5.02 -9.23
CA ALA A 59 -2.06 -5.32 -8.12
C ALA A 59 -2.40 -4.60 -6.81
N VAL A 60 -2.98 -3.39 -6.82
CA VAL A 60 -3.49 -2.77 -5.58
C VAL A 60 -4.81 -3.37 -5.13
N GLU A 61 -5.72 -3.68 -6.06
CA GLU A 61 -6.99 -4.33 -5.74
C GLU A 61 -6.79 -5.73 -5.18
N ALA A 62 -5.89 -6.53 -5.76
CA ALA A 62 -5.50 -7.84 -5.22
C ALA A 62 -4.61 -7.79 -3.96
N ASN A 63 -4.35 -6.60 -3.38
CA ASN A 63 -3.48 -6.41 -2.21
C ASN A 63 -2.02 -6.89 -2.40
N ASN A 64 -1.55 -7.02 -3.64
CA ASN A 64 -0.15 -7.35 -3.94
C ASN A 64 0.75 -6.12 -3.77
N VAL A 65 0.31 -4.95 -4.23
CA VAL A 65 0.97 -3.66 -3.99
C VAL A 65 0.39 -3.03 -2.74
N VAL A 66 1.02 -3.31 -1.60
CA VAL A 66 0.61 -2.79 -0.29
C VAL A 66 1.22 -1.42 0.04
N ALA A 67 0.53 -0.65 0.87
CA ALA A 67 1.01 0.59 1.47
C ALA A 67 1.53 1.67 0.49
N TRP A 68 1.00 1.73 -0.74
CA TRP A 68 1.27 2.82 -1.68
C TRP A 68 0.86 4.19 -1.08
N PRO A 69 1.55 5.30 -1.43
CA PRO A 69 1.34 6.59 -0.76
C PRO A 69 0.37 7.54 -1.47
N ARG A 70 0.18 7.35 -2.79
CA ARG A 70 -0.65 8.12 -3.73
C ARG A 70 -0.66 7.36 -5.07
N VAL A 71 -1.59 7.67 -5.97
CA VAL A 71 -1.62 7.10 -7.33
C VAL A 71 -0.32 7.47 -8.08
N PRO A 72 0.31 6.55 -8.85
CA PRO A 72 1.47 6.89 -9.68
C PRO A 72 1.11 8.02 -10.66
N PRO A 73 1.90 9.11 -10.79
CA PRO A 73 1.53 10.27 -11.61
C PRO A 73 1.19 9.94 -13.07
N GLN A 74 1.86 8.94 -13.65
CA GLN A 74 1.58 8.44 -15.01
C GLN A 74 0.20 7.78 -15.15
N CYS A 75 -0.43 7.39 -14.04
CA CYS A 75 -1.74 6.72 -14.01
C CYS A 75 -2.91 7.66 -13.73
N SER A 76 -2.71 8.98 -13.63
CA SER A 76 -3.83 9.90 -13.33
C SER A 76 -4.94 9.83 -14.39
N ARG A 77 -4.57 9.90 -15.68
CA ARG A 77 -5.50 9.74 -16.83
C ARG A 77 -6.17 8.36 -16.84
N TYR A 78 -5.45 7.31 -16.46
CA TYR A 78 -5.99 5.95 -16.37
C TYR A 78 -7.04 5.83 -15.27
N VAL A 79 -6.75 6.33 -14.06
CA VAL A 79 -7.69 6.30 -12.93
C VAL A 79 -8.90 7.20 -13.19
N GLU A 80 -8.71 8.38 -13.77
CA GLU A 80 -9.81 9.22 -14.26
C GLU A 80 -10.71 8.44 -15.23
N THR A 81 -10.13 7.84 -16.27
CA THR A 81 -10.88 7.07 -17.28
C THR A 81 -11.63 5.88 -16.64
N TYR A 82 -11.00 5.16 -15.71
CA TYR A 82 -11.62 4.03 -15.02
C TYR A 82 -12.81 4.46 -14.15
N MET A 83 -12.65 5.53 -13.38
CA MET A 83 -13.64 6.05 -12.42
C MET A 83 -14.77 6.89 -13.04
N MET A 84 -14.66 7.28 -14.31
CA MET A 84 -15.61 8.17 -14.98
C MET A 84 -16.26 7.59 -16.25
N ASN A 85 -15.67 6.55 -16.88
CA ASN A 85 -16.12 6.02 -18.18
C ASN A 85 -16.75 4.61 -18.08
N GLY A 86 -17.46 4.32 -16.99
CA GLY A 86 -18.34 3.16 -16.87
C GLY A 86 -17.67 1.84 -16.45
N GLN A 87 -16.34 1.77 -16.31
CA GLN A 87 -15.69 0.52 -15.92
C GLN A 87 -15.72 0.29 -14.41
N TYR A 88 -15.56 1.34 -13.61
CA TYR A 88 -15.77 1.29 -12.16
C TYR A 88 -17.19 0.81 -11.82
N GLU A 89 -18.19 1.31 -12.54
CA GLU A 89 -19.60 0.96 -12.41
C GLU A 89 -19.86 -0.50 -12.81
N ARG A 90 -19.26 -0.99 -13.91
CA ARG A 90 -19.33 -2.42 -14.29
C ARG A 90 -18.65 -3.34 -13.28
N ASP A 91 -17.48 -2.95 -12.77
CA ASP A 91 -16.77 -3.72 -11.74
C ASP A 91 -17.63 -3.76 -10.44
N LEU A 92 -18.27 -2.65 -10.05
CA LEU A 92 -19.20 -2.57 -8.91
C LEU A 92 -20.47 -3.42 -9.10
N ASP A 93 -21.16 -3.30 -10.22
CA ASP A 93 -22.40 -4.04 -10.48
C ASP A 93 -22.16 -5.55 -10.46
N LEU A 94 -21.05 -6.03 -11.05
CA LEU A 94 -20.67 -7.45 -10.98
C LEU A 94 -20.53 -7.94 -9.53
N ILE A 95 -19.87 -7.15 -8.67
CA ILE A 95 -19.70 -7.50 -7.25
C ILE A 95 -21.03 -7.45 -6.50
N VAL A 96 -21.93 -6.52 -6.84
CA VAL A 96 -23.27 -6.44 -6.25
C VAL A 96 -24.15 -7.63 -6.67
N GLU A 97 -24.11 -8.08 -7.93
CA GLU A 97 -24.86 -9.27 -8.33
C GLU A 97 -24.30 -10.56 -7.68
N GLU A 98 -22.98 -10.65 -7.45
CA GLU A 98 -22.37 -11.71 -6.62
C GLU A 98 -22.85 -11.67 -5.16
N ILE A 99 -23.04 -10.47 -4.59
CA ILE A 99 -23.62 -10.30 -3.25
C ILE A 99 -25.10 -10.72 -3.25
N LEU A 100 -25.89 -10.27 -4.22
CA LEU A 100 -27.31 -10.60 -4.31
C LEU A 100 -27.53 -12.10 -4.57
N GLY A 101 -26.67 -12.74 -5.37
CA GLY A 101 -26.64 -14.19 -5.55
C GLY A 101 -26.39 -14.96 -4.25
N TYR A 102 -25.54 -14.44 -3.36
CA TYR A 102 -25.32 -14.99 -2.02
C TYR A 102 -26.52 -14.73 -1.08
N VAL A 103 -27.08 -13.52 -1.10
CA VAL A 103 -28.27 -13.12 -0.33
C VAL A 103 -29.55 -13.86 -0.75
N ASN A 104 -29.57 -14.48 -1.94
CA ASN A 104 -30.61 -15.41 -2.39
C ASN A 104 -30.48 -16.83 -1.81
N GLN A 105 -29.34 -17.18 -1.22
CA GLN A 105 -29.07 -18.51 -0.66
C GLN A 105 -29.16 -18.53 0.87
N THR A 106 -29.26 -17.38 1.52
CA THR A 106 -29.35 -17.26 2.98
C THR A 106 -30.78 -17.35 3.47
N LEU A 107 -31.10 -18.44 4.18
CA LEU A 107 -32.34 -18.60 4.94
C LEU A 107 -32.21 -17.85 6.27
N LEU A 108 -33.18 -16.98 6.57
CA LEU A 108 -33.21 -16.17 7.80
C LEU A 108 -33.90 -16.91 8.95
N PRO A 109 -33.22 -17.12 10.10
CA PRO A 109 -33.88 -17.54 11.34
C PRO A 109 -34.88 -16.48 11.87
N PRO A 110 -35.91 -16.90 12.64
CA PRO A 110 -37.02 -16.03 13.04
C PRO A 110 -36.71 -15.02 14.15
N ASP A 111 -35.49 -15.01 14.70
CA ASP A 111 -35.05 -14.07 15.75
C ASP A 111 -34.52 -12.73 15.19
N THR A 112 -34.40 -12.59 13.86
CA THR A 112 -34.07 -11.33 13.15
C THR A 112 -32.70 -10.70 13.45
N MET A 113 -31.76 -11.48 14.00
CA MET A 113 -30.41 -11.02 14.34
C MET A 113 -29.40 -11.09 13.17
N ASP A 114 -29.86 -11.33 11.95
CA ASP A 114 -29.01 -11.47 10.76
C ASP A 114 -28.56 -10.11 10.22
N ALA A 115 -27.25 -9.89 10.20
CA ALA A 115 -26.66 -8.59 9.95
C ALA A 115 -25.79 -8.52 8.69
N TRP A 116 -25.73 -7.32 8.12
CA TRP A 116 -24.80 -6.94 7.05
C TRP A 116 -24.05 -5.67 7.43
N ILE A 117 -22.81 -5.56 7.00
CA ILE A 117 -21.95 -4.41 7.31
C ILE A 117 -21.47 -3.79 6.00
N LEU A 118 -21.69 -2.49 5.85
CA LEU A 118 -21.19 -1.68 4.74
C LEU A 118 -20.28 -0.58 5.31
N ASP A 119 -19.12 -0.31 4.69
CA ASP A 119 -18.45 0.98 4.87
C ASP A 119 -19.26 2.11 4.19
N VAL A 120 -18.92 3.37 4.47
CA VAL A 120 -19.58 4.56 3.93
C VAL A 120 -18.78 5.23 2.81
N ASP A 121 -17.45 5.39 2.93
CA ASP A 121 -16.63 6.27 2.09
C ASP A 121 -16.10 5.57 0.84
N ASP A 122 -16.60 5.97 -0.33
CA ASP A 122 -16.43 5.26 -1.61
C ASP A 122 -16.94 3.79 -1.57
N THR A 123 -17.79 3.49 -0.58
CA THR A 123 -18.59 2.26 -0.49
C THR A 123 -20.09 2.58 -0.64
N CYS A 124 -20.72 3.31 0.30
CA CYS A 124 -22.10 3.78 0.15
C CYS A 124 -22.20 5.12 -0.61
N ILE A 125 -21.31 6.06 -0.30
CA ILE A 125 -21.29 7.42 -0.86
C ILE A 125 -19.88 7.76 -1.38
N SER A 126 -19.77 8.29 -2.60
CA SER A 126 -18.47 8.51 -3.23
C SER A 126 -17.84 9.86 -2.89
N ASN A 127 -16.52 9.87 -2.73
CA ASN A 127 -15.71 11.08 -2.59
C ASN A 127 -15.08 11.53 -3.93
N ILE A 128 -15.54 11.01 -5.08
CA ILE A 128 -14.99 11.31 -6.42
C ILE A 128 -14.88 12.81 -6.71
N TYR A 129 -15.84 13.63 -6.28
CA TYR A 129 -15.79 15.09 -6.44
C TYR A 129 -14.64 15.76 -5.66
N TYR A 130 -14.28 15.25 -4.48
CA TYR A 130 -13.07 15.69 -3.79
C TYR A 130 -11.82 15.30 -4.57
N TYR A 131 -11.74 14.03 -4.98
CA TYR A 131 -10.54 13.48 -5.60
C TYR A 131 -10.28 13.96 -7.02
N LYS A 132 -11.31 14.40 -7.76
CA LYS A 132 -11.14 15.18 -8.99
C LYS A 132 -10.32 16.46 -8.77
N SER A 133 -10.47 17.12 -7.61
CA SER A 133 -9.62 18.26 -7.19
C SER A 133 -8.23 17.87 -6.65
N LYS A 134 -7.89 16.58 -6.67
CA LYS A 134 -6.64 15.98 -6.16
C LYS A 134 -5.98 15.07 -7.21
N ASN A 135 -6.27 15.34 -8.49
CA ASN A 135 -5.80 14.59 -9.65
C ASN A 135 -6.02 13.07 -9.49
N TYR A 136 -7.24 12.68 -9.12
CA TYR A 136 -7.70 11.31 -8.88
C TYR A 136 -6.80 10.49 -7.95
N GLY A 137 -6.26 11.15 -6.91
CA GLY A 137 -5.42 10.50 -5.90
C GLY A 137 -3.92 10.56 -6.19
N CYS A 138 -3.49 11.21 -7.28
CA CYS A 138 -2.08 11.52 -7.52
C CYS A 138 -1.55 12.60 -6.58
N ASP A 139 -2.38 13.53 -6.09
CA ASP A 139 -1.94 14.58 -5.16
C ASP A 139 -1.86 14.08 -3.70
N PRO A 140 -0.96 14.63 -2.86
CA PRO A 140 -0.88 14.27 -1.46
C PRO A 140 -2.18 14.57 -0.69
N TYR A 141 -2.68 13.58 0.04
CA TYR A 141 -3.87 13.73 0.89
C TYR A 141 -3.65 14.78 2.00
N ASP A 142 -4.51 15.81 2.03
CA ASP A 142 -4.63 16.77 3.12
C ASP A 142 -5.88 16.45 3.97
N PRO A 143 -5.72 15.95 5.21
CA PRO A 143 -6.84 15.66 6.10
C PRO A 143 -7.68 16.90 6.46
N SER A 144 -7.09 18.10 6.41
CA SER A 144 -7.76 19.35 6.75
C SER A 144 -8.65 19.83 5.61
N ALA A 145 -8.17 19.70 4.36
CA ALA A 145 -8.97 19.98 3.17
C ALA A 145 -10.09 18.94 3.01
N PHE A 146 -9.80 17.65 3.15
CA PHE A 146 -10.83 16.60 3.08
C PHE A 146 -11.93 16.82 4.12
N ARG A 147 -11.56 17.06 5.39
CA ARG A 147 -12.54 17.35 6.45
C ARG A 147 -13.40 18.58 6.16
N LYS A 148 -12.81 19.67 5.63
CA LYS A 148 -13.57 20.87 5.23
C LYS A 148 -14.56 20.59 4.09
N TRP A 149 -14.20 19.71 3.16
CA TRP A 149 -15.08 19.29 2.07
C TRP A 149 -16.17 18.32 2.56
N ALA A 150 -15.82 17.34 3.40
CA ALA A 150 -16.79 16.38 3.95
C ALA A 150 -17.86 17.04 4.84
N MET A 151 -17.53 18.16 5.49
CA MET A 151 -18.48 19.03 6.21
C MET A 151 -19.58 19.64 5.33
N ILE A 152 -19.46 19.60 3.99
CA ILE A 152 -20.49 20.10 3.06
C ILE A 152 -21.68 19.13 2.96
N GLY A 153 -21.48 17.83 3.19
CA GLY A 153 -22.57 16.84 3.13
C GLY A 153 -23.13 16.60 1.71
N GLY A 154 -22.29 16.72 0.68
CA GLY A 154 -22.65 16.58 -0.74
C GLY A 154 -21.99 15.38 -1.45
N CYS A 155 -21.79 14.26 -0.76
CA CYS A 155 -21.23 13.04 -1.34
C CYS A 155 -22.38 12.24 -2.02
N PRO A 156 -22.35 11.96 -3.34
CA PRO A 156 -23.41 11.21 -4.01
C PRO A 156 -23.43 9.74 -3.60
N ALA A 157 -24.58 9.08 -3.67
CA ALA A 157 -24.71 7.62 -3.57
C ALA A 157 -23.88 6.91 -4.65
N ILE A 158 -23.38 5.72 -4.31
CA ILE A 158 -22.92 4.73 -5.30
C ILE A 158 -24.15 3.87 -5.68
N PRO A 159 -24.71 3.98 -6.90
CA PRO A 159 -26.04 3.43 -7.20
C PRO A 159 -26.16 1.91 -6.99
N SER A 160 -25.13 1.14 -7.33
CA SER A 160 -25.10 -0.32 -7.13
C SER A 160 -25.16 -0.71 -5.65
N VAL A 161 -24.51 0.07 -4.78
CA VAL A 161 -24.51 -0.20 -3.33
C VAL A 161 -25.80 0.31 -2.67
N LEU A 162 -26.44 1.36 -3.20
CA LEU A 162 -27.79 1.76 -2.79
C LEU A 162 -28.85 0.70 -3.20
N ARG A 163 -28.71 0.09 -4.39
CA ARG A 163 -29.53 -1.06 -4.83
C ARG A 163 -29.38 -2.23 -3.86
N LEU A 164 -28.15 -2.60 -3.53
CA LEU A 164 -27.86 -3.65 -2.55
C LEU A 164 -28.45 -3.33 -1.17
N PHE A 165 -28.21 -2.11 -0.67
CA PHE A 165 -28.69 -1.65 0.63
C PHE A 165 -30.21 -1.81 0.77
N SER A 166 -30.96 -1.34 -0.23
CA SER A 166 -32.43 -1.43 -0.25
C SER A 166 -32.88 -2.90 -0.16
N ILE A 167 -32.33 -3.78 -1.00
CA ILE A 167 -32.69 -5.20 -1.03
C ILE A 167 -32.34 -5.93 0.29
N LEU A 168 -31.28 -5.52 0.99
CA LEU A 168 -30.95 -6.05 2.31
C LEU A 168 -31.99 -5.63 3.36
N VAL A 169 -32.37 -4.35 3.40
CA VAL A 169 -33.39 -3.82 4.32
C VAL A 169 -34.77 -4.42 4.03
N ASP A 170 -35.17 -4.50 2.76
CA ASP A 170 -36.45 -5.09 2.31
C ASP A 170 -36.58 -6.58 2.67
N ARG A 171 -35.45 -7.28 2.82
CA ARG A 171 -35.40 -8.68 3.31
C ARG A 171 -35.32 -8.81 4.83
N GLY A 172 -35.30 -7.70 5.57
CA GLY A 172 -35.23 -7.69 7.03
C GLY A 172 -33.82 -7.89 7.62
N PHE A 173 -32.75 -7.79 6.82
CA PHE A 173 -31.40 -7.81 7.37
C PHE A 173 -31.10 -6.55 8.17
N LYS A 174 -30.39 -6.72 9.29
CA LYS A 174 -29.88 -5.65 10.13
C LYS A 174 -28.66 -5.03 9.49
N VAL A 175 -28.86 -3.98 8.68
CA VAL A 175 -27.75 -3.32 7.98
C VAL A 175 -27.06 -2.28 8.87
N PHE A 176 -25.77 -2.47 9.11
CA PHE A 176 -24.90 -1.57 9.86
C PHE A 176 -23.99 -0.80 8.92
N LEU A 177 -23.90 0.52 9.12
CA LEU A 177 -23.01 1.41 8.36
C LEU A 177 -21.79 1.75 9.23
N LEU A 178 -20.61 1.24 8.90
CA LEU A 178 -19.41 1.27 9.75
C LEU A 178 -18.30 2.12 9.12
N THR A 179 -18.29 3.42 9.44
CA THR A 179 -17.40 4.41 8.80
C THR A 179 -16.15 4.75 9.63
N GLY A 180 -15.06 5.09 8.93
CA GLY A 180 -13.86 5.68 9.52
C GLY A 180 -13.98 7.17 9.91
N ARG A 181 -15.08 7.85 9.55
CA ARG A 181 -15.34 9.28 9.84
C ARG A 181 -15.44 9.55 11.34
N ASP A 182 -14.90 10.71 11.75
CA ASP A 182 -14.85 11.16 13.15
C ASP A 182 -16.25 11.55 13.66
N GLU A 183 -16.75 10.81 14.63
CA GLU A 183 -18.11 10.92 15.18
C GLU A 183 -18.46 12.35 15.61
N ALA A 184 -17.66 12.92 16.51
CA ALA A 184 -17.91 14.22 17.14
C ALA A 184 -17.84 15.41 16.17
N THR A 185 -17.44 15.20 14.92
CA THR A 185 -17.19 16.31 13.98
C THR A 185 -17.65 16.07 12.54
N LEU A 186 -18.06 14.85 12.17
CA LEU A 186 -18.67 14.53 10.89
C LEU A 186 -19.98 13.71 11.03
N GLY A 187 -20.39 13.33 12.25
CA GLY A 187 -21.54 12.44 12.50
C GLY A 187 -22.84 12.93 11.88
N GLU A 188 -23.34 14.09 12.32
CA GLU A 188 -24.62 14.64 11.86
C GLU A 188 -24.62 14.95 10.35
N VAL A 189 -23.52 15.49 9.81
CA VAL A 189 -23.37 15.74 8.38
C VAL A 189 -23.38 14.43 7.57
N THR A 190 -22.75 13.37 8.07
CA THR A 190 -22.71 12.06 7.40
C THR A 190 -24.07 11.37 7.45
N LYS A 191 -24.76 11.42 8.60
CA LYS A 191 -26.13 10.92 8.76
C LYS A 191 -27.10 11.61 7.77
N ASN A 192 -27.07 12.94 7.71
CA ASN A 192 -27.96 13.70 6.83
C ASN A 192 -27.59 13.53 5.35
N ASN A 193 -26.29 13.39 5.02
CA ASN A 193 -25.86 12.99 3.68
C ASN A 193 -26.41 11.60 3.30
N LEU A 194 -26.29 10.60 4.17
CA LEU A 194 -26.76 9.23 3.90
C LEU A 194 -28.28 9.20 3.68
N HIS A 195 -29.04 9.83 4.57
CA HIS A 195 -30.49 9.98 4.46
C HIS A 195 -30.89 10.65 3.13
N ASN A 196 -30.27 11.79 2.79
CA ASN A 196 -30.55 12.53 1.56
C ASN A 196 -30.05 11.82 0.28
N GLN A 197 -29.31 10.72 0.43
CA GLN A 197 -28.88 9.83 -0.66
C GLN A 197 -29.64 8.50 -0.67
N GLY A 198 -30.72 8.38 0.11
CA GLY A 198 -31.61 7.21 0.10
C GLY A 198 -31.22 6.06 1.03
N PHE A 199 -30.13 6.18 1.80
CA PHE A 199 -29.73 5.18 2.79
C PHE A 199 -30.58 5.33 4.07
N ILE A 200 -31.83 4.87 3.99
CA ILE A 200 -32.86 4.97 5.04
C ILE A 200 -33.22 3.55 5.53
N GLY A 201 -33.40 3.36 6.83
CA GLY A 201 -33.75 2.05 7.41
C GLY A 201 -32.57 1.16 7.82
N TYR A 202 -31.35 1.71 7.90
CA TYR A 202 -30.23 1.02 8.54
C TYR A 202 -30.45 0.86 10.05
N GLU A 203 -29.94 -0.22 10.64
CA GLU A 203 -30.06 -0.51 12.08
C GLU A 203 -29.17 0.42 12.91
N ARG A 204 -27.92 0.64 12.48
CA ARG A 204 -27.00 1.56 13.18
C ARG A 204 -25.94 2.16 12.24
N LEU A 205 -25.71 3.46 12.36
CA LEU A 205 -24.54 4.16 11.81
C LEU A 205 -23.48 4.25 12.91
N VAL A 206 -22.39 3.50 12.77
CA VAL A 206 -21.27 3.49 13.73
C VAL A 206 -20.14 4.35 13.18
N LEU A 207 -19.95 5.51 13.82
CA LEU A 207 -18.88 6.46 13.54
C LEU A 207 -17.70 6.25 14.48
N ARG A 208 -16.54 6.79 14.08
CA ARG A 208 -15.30 6.61 14.83
C ARG A 208 -15.22 7.57 16.01
N SER A 209 -15.52 7.05 17.20
CA SER A 209 -15.46 7.80 18.45
C SER A 209 -14.03 8.15 18.91
N ALA A 210 -13.92 9.10 19.84
CA ALA A 210 -12.65 9.57 20.39
C ALA A 210 -11.79 8.46 21.02
N ALA A 211 -12.41 7.41 21.57
CA ALA A 211 -11.73 6.24 22.15
C ALA A 211 -10.96 5.39 21.10
N TYR A 212 -11.21 5.61 19.81
CA TYR A 212 -10.50 4.96 18.70
C TYR A 212 -9.48 5.88 18.01
N LYS A 213 -9.25 7.10 18.51
CA LYS A 213 -8.26 8.04 18.00
C LYS A 213 -6.85 7.43 18.05
N GLY A 214 -6.14 7.43 16.92
CA GLY A 214 -4.78 6.88 16.80
C GLY A 214 -4.67 5.35 16.62
N LYS A 215 -5.75 4.57 16.85
CA LYS A 215 -5.79 3.15 16.47
C LYS A 215 -5.78 2.98 14.93
N SER A 216 -5.49 1.79 14.40
CA SER A 216 -5.66 1.52 12.97
C SER A 216 -7.14 1.42 12.60
N ALA A 217 -7.49 1.69 11.34
CA ALA A 217 -8.86 1.51 10.84
C ALA A 217 -9.33 0.06 11.02
N MET A 218 -8.48 -0.91 10.63
CA MET A 218 -8.73 -2.34 10.82
C MET A 218 -8.98 -2.72 12.29
N LYS A 219 -8.20 -2.24 13.26
CA LYS A 219 -8.45 -2.56 14.68
C LYS A 219 -9.74 -1.93 15.19
N TYR A 220 -10.07 -0.72 14.75
CA TYR A 220 -11.35 -0.09 15.07
C TYR A 220 -12.53 -0.90 14.49
N LYS A 221 -12.47 -1.29 13.21
CA LYS A 221 -13.56 -2.06 12.60
C LYS A 221 -13.65 -3.49 13.15
N SER A 222 -12.54 -4.21 13.40
CA SER A 222 -12.56 -5.48 14.14
C SER A 222 -13.26 -5.33 15.50
N ASP A 223 -12.96 -4.27 16.25
CA ASP A 223 -13.54 -4.05 17.58
C ASP A 223 -15.05 -3.79 17.52
N VAL A 224 -15.54 -3.05 16.51
CA VAL A 224 -16.99 -2.86 16.31
C VAL A 224 -17.68 -4.16 15.86
N ARG A 225 -17.09 -4.91 14.92
CA ARG A 225 -17.68 -6.18 14.47
C ARG A 225 -17.76 -7.20 15.60
N LYS A 226 -16.72 -7.27 16.45
CA LYS A 226 -16.74 -8.03 17.70
C LYS A 226 -17.90 -7.61 18.61
N GLN A 227 -18.10 -6.30 18.79
CA GLN A 227 -19.22 -5.79 19.60
C GLN A 227 -20.59 -6.18 19.02
N LEU A 228 -20.74 -6.21 17.69
CA LEU A 228 -22.00 -6.66 17.07
C LEU A 228 -22.23 -8.17 17.26
N GLU A 229 -21.21 -9.02 17.12
CA GLU A 229 -21.34 -10.45 17.45
C GLU A 229 -21.60 -10.67 18.95
N GLU A 230 -21.04 -9.86 19.84
CA GLU A 230 -21.31 -9.88 21.30
C GLU A 230 -22.69 -9.31 21.67
N GLU A 231 -23.28 -8.44 20.85
CA GLU A 231 -24.70 -8.04 20.90
C GLU A 231 -25.64 -9.13 20.31
N GLY A 232 -25.09 -10.23 19.79
CA GLY A 232 -25.84 -11.37 19.26
C GLY A 232 -26.09 -11.37 17.75
N TYR A 233 -25.56 -10.39 17.01
CA TYR A 233 -25.79 -10.30 15.56
C TYR A 233 -24.96 -11.31 14.77
N ARG A 234 -25.61 -12.01 13.83
CA ARG A 234 -24.96 -12.93 12.88
C ARG A 234 -24.55 -12.17 11.62
N ILE A 235 -23.29 -11.78 11.52
CA ILE A 235 -22.79 -11.04 10.36
C ILE A 235 -22.68 -12.00 9.16
N TRP A 236 -23.60 -11.90 8.20
CA TRP A 236 -23.54 -12.69 6.96
C TRP A 236 -22.55 -12.11 5.95
N GLY A 237 -22.51 -10.78 5.85
CA GLY A 237 -21.72 -10.09 4.84
C GLY A 237 -21.09 -8.80 5.33
N ASN A 238 -19.88 -8.54 4.86
CA ASN A 238 -19.10 -7.35 5.16
C ASN A 238 -18.48 -6.80 3.86
N VAL A 239 -18.85 -5.57 3.51
CA VAL A 239 -18.57 -4.92 2.21
C VAL A 239 -17.81 -3.62 2.43
N GLY A 240 -16.71 -3.42 1.69
CA GLY A 240 -15.95 -2.17 1.75
C GLY A 240 -14.97 -1.99 0.60
N ASP A 241 -14.64 -0.73 0.33
CA ASP A 241 -13.65 -0.31 -0.68
C ASP A 241 -12.21 -0.53 -0.21
N GLN A 242 -11.96 -0.66 1.10
CA GLN A 242 -10.64 -0.86 1.66
C GLN A 242 -10.43 -2.26 2.24
N TRP A 243 -9.22 -2.79 2.01
CA TRP A 243 -8.73 -3.98 2.72
C TRP A 243 -8.63 -3.82 4.24
N SER A 244 -8.81 -2.62 4.80
CA SER A 244 -8.96 -2.41 6.25
C SER A 244 -10.28 -2.89 6.83
N ASP A 245 -11.27 -3.11 5.96
CA ASP A 245 -12.67 -3.24 6.35
C ASP A 245 -13.09 -4.71 6.32
N ILE A 246 -12.56 -5.43 5.33
CA ILE A 246 -12.73 -6.87 5.12
C ILE A 246 -11.53 -7.72 5.56
N LYS A 247 -10.66 -7.18 6.42
CA LYS A 247 -9.60 -7.91 7.13
C LYS A 247 -9.58 -7.59 8.63
N GLY A 248 -8.79 -8.37 9.35
CA GLY A 248 -8.85 -8.46 10.81
C GLY A 248 -9.81 -9.57 11.23
N ASP A 249 -10.36 -9.43 12.41
CA ASP A 249 -11.13 -10.42 13.14
C ASP A 249 -12.64 -10.15 12.97
N TYR A 250 -13.51 -11.12 13.31
CA TYR A 250 -14.98 -10.96 13.28
C TYR A 250 -15.48 -10.45 11.91
N LEU A 251 -15.18 -11.18 10.83
CA LEU A 251 -15.40 -10.70 9.45
C LEU A 251 -16.83 -10.91 8.94
N GLY A 252 -17.63 -11.73 9.62
CA GLY A 252 -18.83 -12.35 9.06
C GLY A 252 -18.54 -13.48 8.07
N ASN A 253 -19.60 -14.13 7.59
CA ASN A 253 -19.52 -15.36 6.79
C ASN A 253 -18.87 -15.17 5.40
N ARG A 254 -19.09 -14.03 4.74
CA ARG A 254 -18.44 -13.69 3.46
C ARG A 254 -18.05 -12.21 3.40
N THR A 255 -16.90 -11.91 2.80
CA THR A 255 -16.43 -10.54 2.58
C THR A 255 -16.40 -10.17 1.11
N PHE A 256 -16.61 -8.88 0.80
CA PHE A 256 -16.66 -8.37 -0.56
C PHE A 256 -15.85 -7.07 -0.68
N LYS A 257 -14.88 -7.06 -1.60
CA LYS A 257 -14.00 -5.91 -1.88
C LYS A 257 -14.57 -5.10 -3.04
N LEU A 258 -15.05 -3.89 -2.78
CA LEU A 258 -15.34 -2.93 -3.85
C LEU A 258 -14.04 -2.30 -4.35
N PRO A 259 -13.89 -1.96 -5.64
CA PRO A 259 -12.67 -1.32 -6.15
C PRO A 259 -12.47 0.09 -5.58
N ASN A 260 -11.22 0.46 -5.28
CA ASN A 260 -10.82 1.86 -5.05
C ASN A 260 -9.32 2.07 -5.40
N PRO A 261 -9.03 2.50 -6.65
CA PRO A 261 -7.67 2.85 -7.06
C PRO A 261 -7.26 4.28 -6.67
N ILE A 262 -8.12 5.08 -6.02
CA ILE A 262 -7.87 6.50 -5.72
C ILE A 262 -7.06 6.66 -4.43
N TYR A 263 -7.37 5.90 -3.37
CA TYR A 263 -6.64 5.96 -2.10
C TYR A 263 -6.52 4.63 -1.37
N LEU A 264 -5.57 4.59 -0.41
CA LEU A 264 -5.38 3.49 0.53
C LEU A 264 -5.38 3.99 1.98
N ILE A 265 -6.22 3.42 2.84
CA ILE A 265 -6.23 3.68 4.29
C ILE A 265 -5.06 2.95 4.96
N ARG A 266 -3.89 3.58 4.88
CA ARG A 266 -2.62 3.05 5.42
C ARG A 266 -2.71 2.85 6.93
N HIS A 267 -2.44 1.64 7.40
CA HIS A 267 -2.28 1.38 8.83
C HIS A 267 -1.05 2.12 9.38
N PRO A 268 -1.11 2.66 10.61
CA PRO A 268 0.09 3.19 11.27
C PRO A 268 1.12 2.06 11.43
N LYS A 269 2.29 2.20 10.80
CA LYS A 269 3.38 1.23 10.92
C LYS A 269 3.70 0.98 12.40
N SER A 270 3.74 -0.30 12.78
CA SER A 270 4.39 -0.73 14.03
C SER A 270 5.77 -0.08 14.16
N PRO A 271 6.17 0.42 15.35
CA PRO A 271 7.42 1.18 15.51
C PRO A 271 8.68 0.40 15.13
N ALA A 272 8.62 -0.92 14.99
CA ALA A 272 9.72 -1.77 14.51
C ALA A 272 9.98 -1.68 12.98
N GLY A 273 8.99 -1.29 12.17
CA GLY A 273 9.04 -1.41 10.70
C GLY A 273 9.65 -0.23 9.95
N LYS A 274 10.75 0.36 10.43
CA LYS A 274 11.28 1.66 9.94
C LYS A 274 12.67 1.69 9.29
N ASP A 275 13.36 0.56 9.19
CA ASP A 275 14.68 0.47 8.53
C ASP A 275 14.72 -0.60 7.42
N LEU A 276 13.76 -0.55 6.51
CA LEU A 276 13.90 -1.05 5.14
C LEU A 276 13.44 0.06 4.19
N LEU A 277 14.40 0.88 3.78
CA LEU A 277 14.21 1.95 2.80
C LEU A 277 14.76 1.42 1.47
N PHE A 278 13.91 0.77 0.67
CA PHE A 278 14.26 0.43 -0.71
C PHE A 278 14.63 1.72 -1.42
N SER A 279 15.90 1.84 -1.79
CA SER A 279 16.36 2.93 -2.64
C SER A 279 15.80 2.67 -4.03
N ASN A 280 15.06 3.62 -4.57
CA ASN A 280 14.81 3.64 -6.01
C ASN A 280 16.17 3.75 -6.69
N TYR A 281 16.56 2.73 -7.45
CA TYR A 281 17.71 2.84 -8.34
C TYR A 281 17.32 3.71 -9.54
N ASP A 282 18.20 4.65 -9.87
CA ASP A 282 18.03 5.60 -10.97
C ASP A 282 18.52 4.92 -12.27
N CYS A 283 17.61 4.27 -12.99
CA CYS A 283 17.93 3.52 -14.21
C CYS A 283 18.23 4.45 -15.41
N SER A 284 19.39 5.11 -15.36
CA SER A 284 20.03 5.67 -16.55
C SER A 284 20.82 4.57 -17.26
N LEU A 285 20.36 4.18 -18.45
CA LEU A 285 21.06 3.23 -19.32
C LEU A 285 22.44 3.76 -19.72
N HIS A 286 23.47 2.96 -19.47
CA HIS A 286 24.66 2.92 -20.30
C HIS A 286 24.96 1.44 -20.61
N SER A 287 25.11 1.14 -21.90
CA SER A 287 25.64 -0.13 -22.38
C SER A 287 27.13 -0.22 -22.01
N ASP A 288 27.56 -1.39 -21.53
CA ASP A 288 28.84 -2.02 -21.89
C ASP A 288 28.77 -3.52 -21.57
N ASN A 289 29.42 -4.35 -22.40
CA ASN A 289 29.38 -5.82 -22.30
C ASN A 289 30.62 -6.37 -21.58
N SER A 290 30.42 -7.33 -20.66
CA SER A 290 31.40 -8.39 -20.38
C SER A 290 30.75 -9.55 -19.62
N GLU A 291 31.01 -10.79 -20.02
CA GLU A 291 30.59 -11.99 -19.29
C GLU A 291 31.41 -12.23 -18.00
N ALA A 292 30.81 -12.89 -17.02
CA ALA A 292 31.52 -13.67 -16.00
C ALA A 292 30.59 -14.77 -15.44
N HIS A 293 31.07 -16.02 -15.44
CA HIS A 293 30.40 -17.19 -14.84
C HIS A 293 30.93 -17.48 -13.42
N TYR A 294 30.25 -18.38 -12.72
CA TYR A 294 30.67 -19.07 -11.47
C TYR A 294 30.75 -18.20 -10.19
N LEU A 295 30.61 -18.75 -8.97
CA LEU A 295 30.37 -20.13 -8.52
C LEU A 295 29.43 -20.12 -7.28
N ILE A 296 28.78 -21.24 -6.96
CA ILE A 296 28.10 -21.46 -5.67
C ILE A 296 28.73 -22.69 -5.01
N GLU A 297 29.21 -22.56 -3.77
CA GLU A 297 29.57 -23.69 -2.91
C GLU A 297 28.98 -23.53 -1.50
N MET A 298 28.92 -24.64 -0.76
CA MET A 298 28.13 -24.79 0.47
C MET A 298 28.97 -24.77 1.74
N GLY A 299 28.38 -24.28 2.85
CA GLY A 299 28.88 -24.48 4.21
C GLY A 299 28.00 -25.47 4.98
N PHE A 300 28.45 -26.72 5.14
CA PHE A 300 27.80 -27.76 5.94
C PHE A 300 28.48 -27.92 7.32
N ALA A 301 27.69 -27.94 8.41
CA ALA A 301 28.00 -28.59 9.70
C ALA A 301 26.76 -28.53 10.63
N GLY A 302 26.56 -29.49 11.56
CA GLY A 302 25.54 -29.29 12.62
C GLY A 302 24.84 -30.49 13.30
N VAL A 303 25.09 -31.73 12.88
CA VAL A 303 24.92 -33.00 13.65
C VAL A 303 23.63 -33.23 14.49
N LEU A 304 22.76 -34.07 13.92
CA LEU A 304 21.83 -35.07 14.49
C LEU A 304 21.90 -35.47 15.99
N ARG A 305 20.73 -35.83 16.57
CA ARG A 305 20.46 -37.20 17.11
C ARG A 305 18.95 -37.46 17.40
N ASN A 306 18.34 -38.35 16.60
CA ASN A 306 17.85 -39.71 16.94
C ASN A 306 17.05 -39.93 18.25
N ILE A 307 16.05 -40.83 18.39
CA ILE A 307 15.49 -41.97 17.58
C ILE A 307 14.12 -42.35 18.25
N VAL A 308 13.15 -43.17 17.79
CA VAL A 308 12.51 -43.71 16.55
C VAL A 308 11.56 -44.84 17.02
N ARG A 309 10.46 -45.21 16.30
CA ARG A 309 9.74 -46.54 16.18
C ARG A 309 8.35 -46.33 15.48
N PRO A 310 7.67 -47.33 14.86
CA PRO A 310 8.10 -47.90 13.56
C PRO A 310 7.01 -48.26 12.50
N LEU A 311 7.43 -48.36 11.23
CA LEU A 311 7.08 -49.36 10.16
C LEU A 311 5.64 -49.67 9.71
N SER A 312 5.36 -49.44 8.41
CA SER A 312 4.86 -50.42 7.39
C SER A 312 4.37 -49.71 6.09
N LEU A 313 4.38 -50.27 4.86
CA LEU A 313 5.29 -51.24 4.21
C LEU A 313 5.15 -51.17 2.65
N ALA A 314 6.22 -51.55 1.92
CA ALA A 314 6.24 -52.24 0.61
C ALA A 314 6.09 -51.53 -0.78
N SER A 315 6.85 -52.10 -1.74
CA SER A 315 6.55 -52.31 -3.17
C SER A 315 6.82 -51.23 -4.25
N SER A 316 8.10 -50.90 -4.41
CA SER A 316 8.94 -51.21 -5.59
C SER A 316 8.32 -51.55 -6.96
N ARG A 317 8.91 -50.99 -8.04
CA ARG A 317 9.30 -51.73 -9.27
C ARG A 317 10.55 -51.11 -9.92
N THR A 318 11.21 -51.84 -10.82
CA THR A 318 12.67 -51.72 -11.09
C THR A 318 13.07 -52.06 -12.54
N LEU A 319 14.36 -51.81 -12.88
CA LEU A 319 15.11 -52.30 -14.07
C LEU A 319 14.73 -51.62 -15.43
N THR A 320 15.57 -51.56 -16.49
CA THR A 320 16.95 -52.01 -16.83
C THR A 320 17.49 -51.01 -17.90
N SER A 321 18.73 -50.46 -17.93
CA SER A 321 20.12 -51.00 -18.01
C SER A 321 20.72 -51.10 -19.44
N ARG A 322 22.07 -51.00 -19.50
CA ARG A 322 23.07 -51.16 -20.63
C ARG A 322 23.84 -49.85 -20.95
N ILE A 323 25.19 -49.75 -20.85
CA ILE A 323 26.34 -50.52 -21.43
C ILE A 323 26.59 -50.08 -22.91
N SER A 324 27.81 -49.78 -23.40
CA SER A 324 29.16 -49.46 -22.84
C SER A 324 30.13 -49.13 -24.02
N THR A 325 31.36 -48.63 -23.76
CA THR A 325 32.69 -49.08 -24.28
C THR A 325 33.74 -48.00 -24.65
N ASN A 326 35.00 -48.28 -24.25
CA ASN A 326 36.34 -47.95 -24.81
C ASN A 326 36.77 -46.46 -25.01
N ALA A 327 37.97 -45.95 -24.64
CA ALA A 327 39.39 -46.40 -24.61
C ALA A 327 40.14 -46.17 -25.96
N SER A 328 41.43 -45.76 -26.08
CA SER A 328 42.62 -45.78 -25.18
C SER A 328 43.73 -44.76 -25.56
N LEU A 329 44.87 -44.77 -24.82
CA LEU A 329 46.30 -44.57 -25.22
C LEU A 329 47.12 -43.26 -24.97
N ALA A 330 48.31 -43.48 -24.38
CA ALA A 330 49.64 -42.79 -24.41
C ALA A 330 49.79 -41.27 -24.08
N LEU A 331 50.72 -40.75 -23.26
CA LEU A 331 52.13 -41.00 -22.83
C LEU A 331 53.21 -40.18 -23.57
N PHE A 332 53.95 -39.32 -22.86
CA PHE A 332 55.44 -39.16 -22.86
C PHE A 332 55.91 -38.00 -21.94
N CYS A 333 57.20 -37.99 -21.53
CA CYS A 333 57.89 -37.06 -20.60
C CYS A 333 59.38 -36.88 -21.05
N PRO A 334 60.30 -36.23 -20.28
CA PRO A 334 60.42 -34.82 -19.83
C PRO A 334 61.79 -34.19 -20.27
N VAL A 335 62.22 -33.02 -19.73
CA VAL A 335 63.64 -32.60 -19.35
C VAL A 335 63.78 -31.06 -19.07
N PHE A 336 64.87 -30.66 -18.39
CA PHE A 336 65.29 -29.34 -17.81
C PHE A 336 66.38 -28.59 -18.66
N PRO A 337 67.08 -27.47 -18.27
CA PRO A 337 66.85 -26.37 -17.29
C PRO A 337 67.26 -24.89 -17.72
N SER A 338 66.65 -23.85 -17.08
CA SER A 338 67.22 -22.56 -16.56
C SER A 338 68.15 -21.61 -17.43
N PRO A 339 68.77 -20.50 -16.92
CA PRO A 339 68.22 -19.29 -16.23
C PRO A 339 68.70 -17.91 -16.79
N CYS A 340 68.12 -16.78 -16.33
CA CYS A 340 68.74 -15.44 -16.37
C CYS A 340 68.30 -14.50 -15.20
N LYS A 341 68.98 -13.34 -15.00
CA LYS A 341 69.03 -12.59 -13.72
C LYS A 341 68.44 -11.15 -13.73
N PRO A 342 68.03 -10.57 -12.57
CA PRO A 342 67.70 -9.15 -12.37
C PRO A 342 68.84 -8.31 -11.73
N PRO A 343 68.73 -6.97 -11.69
CA PRO A 343 68.94 -6.22 -10.42
C PRO A 343 68.10 -4.90 -10.30
N GLN A 344 68.35 -3.97 -9.34
CA GLN A 344 68.20 -3.97 -7.86
C GLN A 344 68.59 -2.56 -7.28
N TRP A 345 68.33 -2.28 -5.98
CA TRP A 345 68.88 -1.20 -5.10
C TRP A 345 68.28 0.24 -5.05
N THR A 346 67.48 0.41 -3.99
CA THR A 346 67.33 1.50 -2.97
C THR A 346 68.24 2.76 -2.88
N LEU A 347 67.66 3.79 -2.23
CA LEU A 347 68.20 5.05 -1.67
C LEU A 347 69.35 4.88 -0.62
N PRO A 348 70.05 5.97 -0.22
CA PRO A 348 69.74 6.55 1.11
C PRO A 348 69.90 8.09 1.30
N LEU A 349 69.27 8.54 2.41
CA LEU A 349 69.40 9.75 3.25
C LEU A 349 70.48 10.84 2.98
N TRP A 350 70.15 12.10 3.30
CA TRP A 350 70.55 12.78 4.57
C TRP A 350 69.63 13.98 4.88
N ASN A 351 69.46 14.31 6.17
CA ASN A 351 68.65 15.46 6.63
C ASN A 351 69.56 16.66 6.94
N HIS A 352 69.07 17.89 6.72
CA HIS A 352 69.32 19.02 7.63
C HIS A 352 68.20 20.09 7.58
N PHE A 353 68.08 20.83 8.68
CA PHE A 353 66.93 21.67 9.04
C PHE A 353 66.77 22.95 8.21
N HIS A 354 65.53 23.45 8.12
CA HIS A 354 65.24 24.82 8.58
C HIS A 354 63.79 25.02 9.05
N SER A 355 63.67 25.54 10.29
CA SER A 355 62.58 26.30 10.94
C SER A 355 61.09 25.95 10.72
N LEU A 356 60.40 25.73 11.83
CA LEU A 356 58.94 25.71 11.97
C LEU A 356 58.43 27.07 12.47
N THR A 357 57.89 27.95 11.62
CA THR A 357 56.86 28.99 11.97
C THR A 357 56.46 29.85 10.75
N ASP A 358 55.51 29.39 9.94
CA ASP A 358 54.57 30.33 9.28
C ASP A 358 53.17 29.69 9.25
N THR A 359 52.19 30.39 9.82
CA THR A 359 50.81 29.94 9.98
C THR A 359 49.86 30.60 8.95
N ARG A 360 50.40 31.32 7.95
CA ARG A 360 49.60 32.05 6.96
C ARG A 360 49.07 31.16 5.84
N PHE A 361 47.81 30.77 6.04
CA PHE A 361 46.85 30.19 5.10
C PHE A 361 47.04 28.71 4.72
N PRO A 362 46.02 27.85 4.93
CA PRO A 362 46.02 26.51 4.35
C PRO A 362 45.81 26.61 2.83
N LYS A 363 46.88 26.37 2.06
CA LYS A 363 46.78 26.11 0.62
C LYS A 363 45.75 25.00 0.37
N ARG A 364 44.68 25.31 -0.35
CA ARG A 364 43.63 24.32 -0.66
C ARG A 364 44.21 23.22 -1.54
N ARG A 365 44.02 21.95 -1.19
CA ARG A 365 44.31 20.84 -2.09
C ARG A 365 43.53 21.02 -3.40
N PRO A 366 44.12 20.69 -4.57
CA PRO A 366 43.36 20.43 -5.79
C PRO A 366 42.27 19.38 -5.53
N SER A 367 41.24 19.37 -6.38
CA SER A 367 40.15 18.38 -6.28
C SER A 367 39.78 17.88 -7.67
N ASP A 368 40.05 16.62 -7.94
CA ASP A 368 40.03 16.02 -9.29
C ASP A 368 38.62 15.68 -9.80
N LYS A 369 37.60 16.32 -9.21
CA LYS A 369 36.21 16.18 -9.63
C LYS A 369 35.95 17.11 -10.80
N SER A 370 35.73 16.54 -11.99
CA SER A 370 35.51 17.30 -13.22
C SER A 370 34.34 18.29 -13.06
N ARG A 371 34.69 19.57 -12.98
CA ARG A 371 33.72 20.64 -12.73
C ARG A 371 33.00 21.00 -14.04
N ARG A 372 32.13 20.11 -14.52
CA ARG A 372 31.18 20.39 -15.61
C ARG A 372 30.53 21.75 -15.31
N LYS A 373 30.86 22.77 -16.12
CA LYS A 373 30.24 24.10 -16.04
C LYS A 373 28.77 23.90 -16.38
N ARG A 374 27.91 23.78 -15.36
CA ARG A 374 26.46 23.71 -15.54
C ARG A 374 26.02 25.01 -16.19
N ALA A 375 25.76 24.98 -17.50
CA ALA A 375 25.19 26.10 -18.23
C ALA A 375 23.88 26.47 -17.54
N SER A 376 23.87 27.61 -16.86
CA SER A 376 22.71 28.04 -16.08
C SER A 376 21.70 28.67 -17.02
N LEU A 377 20.77 27.83 -17.53
CA LEU A 377 19.47 28.32 -17.97
C LEU A 377 18.94 29.27 -16.88
N ARG A 378 18.70 30.53 -17.25
CA ARG A 378 18.11 31.50 -16.32
C ARG A 378 16.71 30.98 -15.96
N PRO A 379 16.32 30.96 -14.67
CA PRO A 379 14.95 30.61 -14.33
C PRO A 379 14.00 31.65 -14.93
N SER A 380 12.94 31.20 -15.60
CA SER A 380 11.87 32.09 -16.05
C SER A 380 11.17 32.69 -14.83
N GLY A 381 11.10 34.03 -14.80
CA GLY A 381 10.48 34.79 -13.72
C GLY A 381 10.77 36.29 -13.89
N PRO A 382 9.85 37.17 -13.47
CA PRO A 382 9.99 38.60 -13.69
C PRO A 382 11.13 39.18 -12.84
N TYR A 383 12.21 39.58 -13.50
CA TYR A 383 13.23 40.43 -12.89
C TYR A 383 12.66 41.84 -12.75
N ALA A 384 12.30 42.23 -11.53
CA ALA A 384 12.00 43.63 -11.22
C ALA A 384 13.27 44.47 -11.46
N TRP A 385 13.27 45.22 -12.56
CA TRP A 385 14.38 46.06 -12.96
C TRP A 385 14.59 47.17 -11.93
N VAL A 386 15.79 47.24 -11.35
CA VAL A 386 16.27 48.42 -10.63
C VAL A 386 17.19 49.15 -11.58
N GLN A 387 16.99 50.46 -11.74
CA GLN A 387 17.88 51.29 -12.56
C GLN A 387 19.32 51.16 -12.04
N TYR A 388 20.24 50.84 -12.96
CA TYR A 388 21.67 50.74 -12.70
C TYR A 388 22.40 51.69 -13.66
N THR A 389 23.10 52.66 -13.08
CA THR A 389 24.03 53.54 -13.80
C THR A 389 25.41 52.89 -13.85
N PRO A 390 25.95 52.59 -15.04
CA PRO A 390 27.31 52.08 -15.18
C PRO A 390 28.34 53.00 -14.50
N GLY A 391 29.27 52.40 -13.75
CA GLY A 391 30.35 53.11 -13.07
C GLY A 391 30.10 53.46 -11.59
N GLN A 392 28.87 53.48 -11.08
CA GLN A 392 28.63 53.76 -9.65
C GLN A 392 28.61 52.47 -8.78
N PRO A 393 29.26 52.48 -7.60
CA PRO A 393 29.25 51.34 -6.68
C PRO A 393 27.90 51.24 -5.95
N ILE A 394 27.31 50.04 -5.91
CA ILE A 394 26.01 49.81 -5.26
C ILE A 394 26.17 49.91 -3.74
N LEU A 395 25.50 50.88 -3.12
CA LEU A 395 25.56 51.14 -1.68
C LEU A 395 25.15 49.89 -0.85
N PRO A 396 25.99 49.40 0.09
CA PRO A 396 25.71 48.19 0.87
C PRO A 396 24.38 48.21 1.66
N ASN A 397 23.91 49.40 2.03
CA ASN A 397 22.72 49.60 2.86
C ASN A 397 21.39 49.52 2.09
N LYS A 398 21.40 49.37 0.75
CA LYS A 398 20.18 49.14 -0.06
C LYS A 398 20.23 47.76 -0.78
N PRO A 399 20.16 46.64 -0.05
CA PRO A 399 20.05 45.32 -0.67
C PRO A 399 18.72 45.20 -1.42
N ASN A 400 18.76 44.74 -2.67
CA ASN A 400 17.55 44.54 -3.47
C ASN A 400 16.58 43.53 -2.81
N GLU A 401 15.28 43.68 -3.06
CA GLU A 401 14.26 42.85 -2.40
C GLU A 401 14.50 41.34 -2.58
N GLY A 402 14.96 40.92 -3.76
CA GLY A 402 15.27 39.52 -4.05
C GLY A 402 16.33 38.94 -3.12
N SER A 403 17.37 39.72 -2.78
CA SER A 403 18.40 39.32 -1.81
C SER A 403 17.81 39.17 -0.40
N VAL A 404 16.96 40.11 0.04
CA VAL A 404 16.31 40.08 1.36
C VAL A 404 15.32 38.90 1.45
N LYS A 405 14.46 38.72 0.44
CA LYS A 405 13.50 37.61 0.33
C LYS A 405 14.23 36.26 0.40
N ARG A 406 15.32 36.06 -0.36
CA ARG A 406 16.16 34.85 -0.34
C ARG A 406 16.93 34.65 0.97
N ARG A 407 17.40 35.72 1.62
CA ARG A 407 18.06 35.65 2.95
C ARG A 407 17.07 35.17 4.02
N ASN A 408 15.86 35.71 4.03
CA ASN A 408 14.80 35.34 4.97
C ASN A 408 14.27 33.92 4.73
N GLU A 409 14.13 33.50 3.46
CA GLU A 409 13.84 32.12 3.10
C GLU A 409 14.89 31.13 3.64
N LYS A 410 16.19 31.44 3.45
CA LYS A 410 17.31 30.64 3.98
C LYS A 410 17.35 30.59 5.52
N LYS A 411 16.89 31.66 6.20
CA LYS A 411 16.69 31.69 7.66
C LYS A 411 15.56 30.73 8.07
N ARG A 412 14.38 30.82 7.43
CA ARG A 412 13.23 29.92 7.67
C ARG A 412 13.58 28.45 7.43
N MET A 413 14.32 28.12 6.37
CA MET A 413 14.79 26.76 6.10
C MET A 413 15.71 26.21 7.21
N ARG A 414 16.63 27.04 7.74
CA ARG A 414 17.48 26.65 8.88
C ARG A 414 16.65 26.38 10.14
N GLN A 415 15.73 27.28 10.47
CA GLN A 415 14.84 27.15 11.64
C GLN A 415 13.97 25.88 11.54
N ARG A 416 13.37 25.60 10.38
CA ARG A 416 12.59 24.37 10.15
C ARG A 416 13.43 23.09 10.31
N ARG A 417 14.68 23.08 9.81
CA ARG A 417 15.62 21.95 10.01
C ARG A 417 16.01 21.77 11.48
N ALA A 418 16.29 22.85 12.20
CA ALA A 418 16.62 22.81 13.63
C ALA A 418 15.44 22.27 14.47
N PHE A 419 14.21 22.72 14.19
CA PHE A 419 12.99 22.21 14.82
C PHE A 419 12.79 20.71 14.58
N ILE A 420 12.94 20.23 13.34
CA ILE A 420 12.84 18.80 12.99
C ILE A 420 13.90 17.96 13.73
N LEU A 421 15.12 18.47 13.88
CA LEU A 421 16.19 17.79 14.63
C LEU A 421 15.90 17.75 16.14
N ALA A 422 15.38 18.84 16.72
CA ALA A 422 14.98 18.89 18.12
C ALA A 422 13.83 17.89 18.41
N GLU A 423 12.81 17.86 17.55
CA GLU A 423 11.72 16.88 17.63
C GLU A 423 12.22 15.43 17.47
N ARG A 424 13.16 15.17 16.55
CA ARG A 424 13.78 13.84 16.41
C ARG A 424 14.56 13.45 17.67
N LYS A 425 15.22 14.40 18.36
CA LYS A 425 15.92 14.16 19.64
C LYS A 425 14.93 13.82 20.76
N LYS A 426 13.85 14.59 20.93
CA LYS A 426 12.78 14.28 21.91
C LYS A 426 12.20 12.88 21.71
N ARG A 427 11.82 12.54 20.47
CA ARG A 427 11.21 11.24 20.13
C ARG A 427 12.17 10.07 20.35
N LYS A 428 13.49 10.27 20.15
CA LYS A 428 14.50 9.25 20.50
C LYS A 428 14.57 9.02 22.01
N ALA A 429 14.55 10.07 22.82
CA ALA A 429 14.55 9.96 24.29
C ALA A 429 13.28 9.25 24.80
N GLN A 430 12.09 9.64 24.32
CA GLN A 430 10.82 8.99 24.65
C GLN A 430 10.81 7.49 24.30
N LEU A 431 11.38 7.11 23.15
CA LEU A 431 11.51 5.70 22.75
C LEU A 431 12.48 4.93 23.67
N GLN A 432 13.59 5.54 24.08
CA GLN A 432 14.53 4.93 25.03
C GLN A 432 13.90 4.73 26.41
N GLU A 433 13.11 5.69 26.89
CA GLU A 433 12.36 5.59 28.14
C GLU A 433 11.28 4.50 28.08
N ALA A 434 10.49 4.46 27.00
CA ALA A 434 9.47 3.43 26.79
C ALA A 434 10.08 2.02 26.71
N ASN A 435 11.27 1.88 26.11
CA ASN A 435 11.99 0.60 26.07
C ASN A 435 12.54 0.21 27.46
N ARG A 436 13.01 1.16 28.27
CA ARG A 436 13.38 0.90 29.68
C ARG A 436 12.18 0.40 30.48
N LYS A 437 11.04 1.10 30.40
CA LYS A 437 9.78 0.70 31.06
C LYS A 437 9.31 -0.71 30.64
N LYS A 438 9.39 -1.06 29.35
CA LYS A 438 9.10 -2.42 28.86
C LYS A 438 10.06 -3.49 29.40
N ASN A 439 11.35 -3.18 29.54
CA ASN A 439 12.32 -4.11 30.11
C ASN A 439 12.08 -4.34 31.61
N ILE A 440 11.76 -3.29 32.36
CA ILE A 440 11.36 -3.38 33.78
C ILE A 440 10.13 -4.30 33.92
N GLN A 441 9.06 -4.03 33.16
CA GLN A 441 7.86 -4.88 33.14
C GLN A 441 8.12 -6.34 32.73
N ARG A 442 9.13 -6.60 31.90
CA ARG A 442 9.56 -7.97 31.55
C ARG A 442 10.28 -8.65 32.71
N VAL A 443 11.06 -7.92 33.50
CA VAL A 443 11.72 -8.45 34.70
C VAL A 443 10.69 -8.70 35.80
N GLU A 444 9.80 -7.74 36.08
CA GLU A 444 8.70 -7.89 37.04
C GLU A 444 7.88 -9.16 36.78
N ARG A 445 7.47 -9.40 35.52
CA ARG A 445 6.72 -10.61 35.13
C ARG A 445 7.51 -11.91 35.31
N LYS A 446 8.84 -11.89 35.15
CA LYS A 446 9.70 -13.04 35.43
C LYS A 446 9.82 -13.30 36.93
N MET A 447 10.05 -12.26 37.73
CA MET A 447 10.09 -12.38 39.20
C MET A 447 8.77 -12.91 39.76
N ALA A 448 7.64 -12.40 39.26
CA ALA A 448 6.32 -12.87 39.65
C ALA A 448 6.01 -14.31 39.20
N ALA A 449 6.64 -14.83 38.13
CA ALA A 449 6.54 -16.24 37.75
C ALA A 449 7.31 -17.14 38.73
N VAL A 450 8.57 -16.79 39.01
CA VAL A 450 9.42 -17.51 39.97
C VAL A 450 8.82 -17.47 41.39
N ALA A 451 8.13 -16.40 41.77
CA ALA A 451 7.38 -16.33 43.04
C ALA A 451 6.27 -17.40 43.11
N ARG A 452 5.40 -17.48 42.10
CA ARG A 452 4.34 -18.50 42.04
C ARG A 452 4.87 -19.94 41.98
N GLU A 453 6.01 -20.15 41.32
CA GLU A 453 6.69 -21.46 41.29
C GLU A 453 7.17 -21.88 42.70
N ARG A 454 7.62 -20.92 43.53
CA ARG A 454 7.96 -21.17 44.95
C ARG A 454 6.72 -21.38 45.82
N GLU A 455 5.70 -20.53 45.69
CA GLU A 455 4.42 -20.69 46.41
C GLU A 455 3.76 -22.06 46.13
N TRP A 456 3.92 -22.60 44.92
CA TRP A 456 3.46 -23.95 44.59
C TRP A 456 4.34 -25.03 45.22
N ALA A 457 5.67 -24.89 45.18
CA ALA A 457 6.57 -25.83 45.85
C ALA A 457 6.33 -25.90 47.38
N GLU A 458 6.06 -24.76 48.02
CA GLU A 458 5.70 -24.67 49.44
C GLU A 458 4.36 -25.38 49.73
N ARG A 459 3.31 -25.10 48.95
CA ARG A 459 2.01 -25.81 49.05
C ARG A 459 2.11 -27.30 48.79
N LEU A 460 3.01 -27.75 47.92
CA LEU A 460 3.21 -29.18 47.64
C LEU A 460 3.78 -29.91 48.87
N VAL A 461 4.73 -29.28 49.58
CA VAL A 461 5.28 -29.80 50.84
C VAL A 461 4.24 -29.78 51.96
N GLU A 462 3.38 -28.77 52.02
CA GLU A 462 2.24 -28.69 52.95
C GLU A 462 1.24 -29.84 52.72
N LEU A 463 0.83 -30.06 51.47
CA LEU A 463 -0.07 -31.15 51.09
C LEU A 463 0.52 -32.53 51.43
N GLN A 464 1.81 -32.77 51.17
CA GLN A 464 2.48 -34.03 51.49
C GLN A 464 2.51 -34.32 53.00
N ARG A 465 2.58 -33.30 53.86
CA ARG A 465 2.44 -33.47 55.32
C ARG A 465 1.01 -33.85 55.70
N LEU A 466 0.02 -33.13 55.16
CA LEU A 466 -1.40 -33.39 55.40
C LEU A 466 -1.89 -34.74 54.83
N GLU A 467 -1.17 -35.32 53.88
CA GLU A 467 -1.37 -36.70 53.42
C GLU A 467 -0.74 -37.71 54.38
N ALA A 468 0.51 -37.48 54.82
CA ALA A 468 1.18 -38.33 55.80
C ALA A 468 0.39 -38.43 57.13
N GLU A 469 -0.07 -37.28 57.66
CA GLU A 469 -0.89 -37.16 58.87
C GLU A 469 -2.28 -37.85 58.77
N LYS A 470 -2.73 -38.23 57.56
CA LYS A 470 -3.96 -39.02 57.34
C LYS A 470 -3.69 -40.51 57.15
N THR A 471 -2.43 -40.92 57.05
CA THR A 471 -2.01 -42.32 56.89
C THR A 471 -1.48 -42.95 58.18
N THR A 472 -1.46 -42.16 59.27
CA THR A 472 -1.12 -42.55 60.64
C THR A 472 -2.35 -42.57 61.53
#